data_AF-A0A0S7EWN1-F1
#
_entry.id   AF-A0A0S7EWN1-F1
#
_cell.length_a   1.000
_cell.length_b   1.000
_cell.length_c   1.000
_cell.angle_alpha   90.00
_cell.angle_beta   90.00
_cell.angle_gamma   90.00
#
_symmetry.space_group_name_H-M   'P 1'
#
loop_
_entity.id
_entity.type
_entity.pdbx_description
1 polymer ?
#
loop_
_entity_poly.entity_id
_entity_poly.type
_entity_poly.pdbx_seq_one_letter_code
_entity_poly.pdbx_strand_id
1 'polypeptide(L)'
;FKCLSKAKDGSSGQQEVRLANLQHKIVLIKKFVHIRRLHSEDPDEAVRLCEALLEEPELDPAVRIGDAFGFLIDHHCQQGRLQTAYQKLEELQKLLPSQSIKYYISQASLDALQKEMGFP
;
A
#
# COMPACT_ATOMS: atom_id res chain seq x y z
N PHE A 1 -27.57 14.73 -47.24
CA PHE A 1 -27.80 13.65 -46.24
C PHE A 1 -26.59 12.73 -46.17
N LYS A 2 -25.78 12.83 -45.11
CA LYS A 2 -24.90 11.76 -44.64
C LYS A 2 -24.46 12.11 -43.21
N CYS A 3 -25.36 11.83 -42.26
CA CYS A 3 -25.12 12.07 -40.85
C CYS A 3 -24.27 10.94 -40.25
N LEU A 4 -23.41 11.35 -39.33
CA LEU A 4 -22.44 10.58 -38.55
C LEU A 4 -23.16 9.56 -37.65
N SER A 5 -23.48 8.40 -38.19
CA SER A 5 -24.07 7.29 -37.42
C SER A 5 -23.07 6.15 -37.27
N LYS A 6 -22.13 6.29 -36.32
CA LYS A 6 -21.42 5.21 -35.60
C LYS A 6 -20.21 5.78 -34.84
N ALA A 7 -20.48 6.39 -33.68
CA ALA A 7 -19.43 6.73 -32.71
C ALA A 7 -19.85 6.48 -31.25
N LYS A 8 -21.06 5.97 -31.00
CA LYS A 8 -21.61 5.82 -29.64
C LYS A 8 -21.23 4.52 -28.93
N ASP A 9 -20.93 3.44 -29.64
CA ASP A 9 -20.70 2.14 -28.98
C ASP A 9 -19.29 1.99 -28.39
N GLY A 10 -18.28 2.63 -28.97
CA GLY A 10 -16.90 2.57 -28.43
C GLY A 10 -16.69 3.41 -27.17
N SER A 11 -17.47 4.48 -26.96
CA SER A 11 -17.29 5.41 -25.85
C SER A 11 -17.98 4.95 -24.56
N SER A 12 -19.12 4.23 -24.64
CA SER A 12 -19.84 3.75 -23.45
C SER A 12 -19.05 2.67 -22.71
N GLY A 13 -18.54 1.65 -23.44
CA GLY A 13 -17.75 0.59 -22.83
C GLY A 13 -16.45 1.10 -22.19
N GLN A 14 -15.80 2.09 -22.79
CA GLN A 14 -14.62 2.73 -22.19
C GLN A 14 -14.96 3.52 -20.91
N GLN A 15 -16.14 4.13 -20.83
CA GLN A 15 -16.61 4.82 -19.62
C GLN A 15 -16.93 3.83 -18.51
N GLU A 16 -17.55 2.69 -18.82
CA GLU A 16 -17.85 1.62 -17.87
C GLU A 16 -16.57 1.01 -17.28
N VAL A 17 -15.56 0.72 -18.11
CA VAL A 17 -14.25 0.24 -17.64
C VAL A 17 -13.57 1.28 -16.75
N ARG A 18 -13.58 2.56 -17.13
CA ARG A 18 -13.02 3.63 -16.30
C ARG A 18 -13.74 3.75 -14.95
N LEU A 19 -15.07 3.63 -14.95
CA LEU A 19 -15.87 3.67 -13.74
C LEU A 19 -15.53 2.50 -12.82
N ALA A 20 -15.45 1.27 -13.36
CA ALA A 20 -15.07 0.09 -12.59
C ALA A 20 -13.66 0.24 -11.97
N ASN A 21 -12.70 0.74 -12.73
CA ASN A 21 -11.35 0.99 -12.23
C ASN A 21 -11.34 2.03 -11.09
N LEU A 22 -12.12 3.11 -11.21
CA LEU A 22 -12.23 4.11 -10.15
C LEU A 22 -12.90 3.55 -8.90
N GLN A 23 -13.94 2.74 -9.06
CA GLN A 23 -14.61 2.07 -7.94
C GLN A 23 -13.66 1.12 -7.20
N HIS A 24 -12.88 0.32 -7.93
CA HIS A 24 -11.85 -0.55 -7.35
C HIS A 24 -10.84 0.24 -6.52
N LYS A 25 -10.29 1.33 -7.08
CA LYS A 25 -9.35 2.21 -6.36
C LYS A 25 -9.96 2.80 -5.08
N ILE A 26 -11.23 3.21 -5.11
CA ILE A 26 -11.94 3.71 -3.93
C ILE A 26 -12.05 2.62 -2.86
N VAL A 27 -12.31 1.36 -3.24
CA VAL A 27 -12.38 0.23 -2.30
C VAL A 27 -11.03 0.01 -1.62
N LEU A 28 -9.92 -0.01 -2.39
CA LEU A 28 -8.57 -0.17 -1.84
C LEU A 28 -8.20 0.96 -0.86
N ILE A 29 -8.51 2.21 -1.23
CA ILE A 29 -8.31 3.37 -0.34
C ILE A 29 -9.12 3.22 0.95
N LYS A 30 -10.39 2.81 0.85
CA LYS A 30 -11.25 2.60 2.02
C LYS A 30 -10.71 1.49 2.93
N LYS A 31 -10.23 0.38 2.36
CA LYS A 31 -9.58 -0.71 3.12
C LYS A 31 -8.39 -0.16 3.92
N PHE A 32 -7.49 0.58 3.27
CA PHE A 32 -6.31 1.11 3.96
C PHE A 32 -6.63 2.18 5.02
N VAL A 33 -7.59 3.06 4.76
CA VAL A 33 -8.07 4.03 5.76
C VAL A 33 -8.69 3.31 6.97
N HIS A 34 -9.43 2.23 6.74
CA HIS A 34 -9.99 1.42 7.82
C HIS A 34 -8.88 0.75 8.65
N ILE A 35 -7.90 0.10 8.01
CA ILE A 35 -6.73 -0.50 8.66
C ILE A 35 -6.03 0.51 9.58
N ARG A 36 -5.75 1.73 9.09
CA ARG A 36 -5.08 2.76 9.88
C ARG A 36 -5.87 3.22 11.10
N ARG A 37 -7.20 3.22 11.05
CA ARG A 37 -8.06 3.53 12.21
C ARG A 37 -8.10 2.37 13.18
N LEU A 38 -8.30 1.15 12.66
CA LEU A 38 -8.36 -0.08 13.43
C LEU A 38 -7.08 -0.32 14.22
N HIS A 39 -5.92 0.09 13.71
CA HIS A 39 -4.64 -0.10 14.40
C HIS A 39 -4.60 0.44 15.84
N SER A 40 -5.37 1.47 16.15
CA SER A 40 -5.46 2.00 17.53
C SER A 40 -6.36 1.18 18.46
N GLU A 41 -7.24 0.35 17.91
CA GLU A 41 -8.22 -0.48 18.62
C GLU A 41 -7.79 -1.95 18.67
N ASP A 42 -7.36 -2.50 17.53
CA ASP A 42 -6.87 -3.86 17.33
C ASP A 42 -5.66 -3.85 16.37
N PRO A 43 -4.43 -3.66 16.90
CA PRO A 43 -3.21 -3.63 16.10
C PRO A 43 -2.96 -4.92 15.32
N ASP A 44 -3.30 -6.07 15.89
CA ASP A 44 -3.01 -7.37 15.28
C ASP A 44 -3.93 -7.67 14.10
N GLU A 45 -5.22 -7.34 14.21
CA GLU A 45 -6.15 -7.41 13.06
C GLU A 45 -5.78 -6.40 11.98
N ALA A 46 -5.39 -5.17 12.35
CA ALA A 46 -4.96 -4.17 11.37
C ALA A 46 -3.74 -4.64 10.57
N VAL A 47 -2.78 -5.31 11.21
CA VAL A 47 -1.62 -5.92 10.55
C VAL A 47 -2.06 -7.03 9.59
N ARG A 48 -2.89 -7.97 10.03
CA ARG A 48 -3.41 -9.05 9.17
C ARG A 48 -4.14 -8.51 7.93
N LEU A 49 -4.99 -7.50 8.12
CA LEU A 49 -5.70 -6.85 7.02
C LEU A 49 -4.76 -6.09 6.08
N CYS A 50 -3.69 -5.49 6.60
CA CYS A 50 -2.68 -4.83 5.77
C CYS A 50 -1.86 -5.82 4.95
N GLU A 51 -1.53 -7.00 5.51
CA GLU A 51 -0.92 -8.09 4.74
C GLU A 51 -1.86 -8.57 3.63
N ALA A 52 -3.14 -8.80 3.94
CA ALA A 52 -4.13 -9.16 2.92
C ALA A 52 -4.30 -8.06 1.85
N LEU A 53 -4.20 -6.78 2.22
CA LEU A 53 -4.26 -5.66 1.30
C LEU A 53 -3.08 -5.65 0.31
N LEU A 54 -1.88 -6.08 0.74
CA LEU A 54 -0.71 -6.17 -0.13
C LEU A 54 -0.87 -7.22 -1.25
N GLU A 55 -1.72 -8.22 -1.04
CA GLU A 55 -2.04 -9.25 -2.03
C GLU A 55 -3.14 -8.82 -3.02
N GLU A 56 -3.77 -7.66 -2.82
CA GLU A 56 -4.82 -7.17 -3.71
C GLU A 56 -4.24 -6.69 -5.05
N PRO A 57 -4.88 -7.05 -6.18
CA PRO A 57 -4.42 -6.61 -7.49
C PRO A 57 -4.60 -5.10 -7.66
N GLU A 58 -3.66 -4.49 -8.39
CA GLU A 58 -3.69 -3.06 -8.73
C GLU A 58 -3.73 -2.14 -7.49
N LEU A 59 -3.09 -2.56 -6.41
CA LEU A 59 -2.97 -1.77 -5.18
C LEU A 59 -2.38 -0.38 -5.47
N ASP A 60 -1.24 -0.34 -6.18
CA ASP A 60 -0.59 0.90 -6.61
C ASP A 60 -1.21 1.37 -7.95
N PRO A 61 -1.68 2.63 -8.07
CA PRO A 61 -1.41 3.78 -7.19
C PRO A 61 -2.55 4.15 -6.23
N ALA A 62 -3.57 3.32 -6.05
CA ALA A 62 -4.65 3.63 -5.11
C ALA A 62 -4.14 3.75 -3.67
N VAL A 63 -3.28 2.81 -3.28
CA VAL A 63 -2.49 2.83 -2.06
C VAL A 63 -1.07 2.49 -2.49
N ARG A 64 -0.10 3.36 -2.20
CA ARG A 64 1.29 3.08 -2.58
C ARG A 64 1.77 1.86 -1.81
N ILE A 65 2.43 0.94 -2.49
CA ILE A 65 3.00 -0.26 -1.86
C ILE A 65 3.88 0.14 -0.66
N GLY A 66 4.67 1.22 -0.82
CA GLY A 66 5.50 1.75 0.25
C GLY A 66 4.72 2.19 1.49
N ASP A 67 3.52 2.80 1.37
CA ASP A 67 2.74 3.21 2.54
C ASP A 67 2.21 1.99 3.33
N ALA A 68 1.83 0.92 2.63
CA ALA A 68 1.36 -0.33 3.25
C ALA A 68 2.52 -1.08 3.93
N PHE A 69 3.68 -1.21 3.28
CA PHE A 69 4.87 -1.76 3.92
C PHE A 69 5.36 -0.90 5.08
N GLY A 70 5.36 0.43 4.92
CA GLY A 70 5.74 1.38 5.97
C GLY A 70 4.91 1.19 7.23
N PHE A 71 3.60 1.01 7.08
CA PHE A 71 2.70 0.68 8.18
C PHE A 71 3.10 -0.62 8.92
N LEU A 72 3.40 -1.69 8.17
CA LEU A 72 3.81 -2.97 8.76
C LEU A 72 5.18 -2.89 9.46
N ILE A 73 6.15 -2.24 8.82
CA ILE A 73 7.51 -2.06 9.36
C ILE A 73 7.45 -1.24 10.64
N ASP A 74 6.71 -0.13 10.64
CA ASP A 74 6.55 0.72 11.81
C ASP A 74 5.91 -0.04 12.98
N HIS A 75 4.87 -0.83 12.70
CA HIS A 75 4.25 -1.67 13.72
C HIS A 75 5.24 -2.69 14.30
N HIS A 76 5.98 -3.43 13.47
CA HIS A 76 6.94 -4.41 13.99
C HIS A 76 8.07 -3.77 14.78
N CYS A 77 8.54 -2.57 14.37
CA CYS A 77 9.52 -1.81 15.13
C CYS A 77 8.98 -1.41 16.52
N GLN A 78 7.75 -0.91 16.58
CA GLN A 78 7.10 -0.53 17.85
C GLN A 78 6.92 -1.72 18.79
N GLN A 79 6.73 -2.92 18.26
CA GLN A 79 6.64 -4.16 19.03
C GLN A 79 8.01 -4.77 19.37
N GLY A 80 9.12 -4.13 19.01
CA GLY A 80 10.46 -4.68 19.20
C GLY A 80 10.79 -5.90 18.34
N ARG A 81 9.94 -6.22 17.35
CA ARG A 81 10.10 -7.34 16.42
C ARG A 81 10.99 -6.94 15.24
N LEU A 82 12.24 -6.56 15.55
CA LEU A 82 13.15 -5.95 14.57
C LEU A 82 13.54 -6.88 13.43
N GLN A 83 13.67 -8.19 13.68
CA GLN A 83 13.92 -9.17 12.61
C GLN A 83 12.76 -9.21 11.60
N THR A 84 11.51 -9.23 12.06
CA THR A 84 10.34 -9.22 11.18
C THR A 84 10.22 -7.90 10.43
N ALA A 85 10.46 -6.77 11.12
CA ALA A 85 10.49 -5.46 10.48
C ALA A 85 11.55 -5.39 9.37
N TYR A 86 12.73 -5.95 9.61
CA TYR A 86 13.82 -6.00 8.64
C TYR A 86 13.49 -6.88 7.43
N GLN A 87 12.88 -8.05 7.65
CA GLN A 87 12.40 -8.90 6.54
C GLN A 87 11.40 -8.15 5.64
N LYS A 88 10.45 -7.42 6.23
CA LYS A 88 9.50 -6.58 5.48
C LYS A 88 10.18 -5.41 4.77
N LEU A 89 11.23 -4.83 5.35
CA LEU A 89 12.06 -3.83 4.69
C LEU A 89 12.75 -4.41 3.44
N GLU A 90 13.35 -5.60 3.54
CA GLU A 90 14.00 -6.26 2.40
C GLU A 90 13.00 -6.60 1.29
N GLU A 91 11.79 -7.05 1.63
CA GLU A 91 10.69 -7.23 0.69
C GLU A 91 10.35 -5.92 -0.03
N LEU A 92 10.18 -4.82 0.71
CA LEU A 92 9.91 -3.50 0.15
C LEU A 92 11.02 -3.03 -0.81
N GLN A 93 12.29 -3.21 -0.43
CA GLN A 93 13.43 -2.83 -1.26
C GLN A 93 13.51 -3.62 -2.56
N LYS A 94 13.13 -4.91 -2.54
CA LYS A 94 13.05 -5.73 -3.76
C LYS A 94 11.94 -5.23 -4.70
N LEU A 95 10.80 -4.80 -4.14
CA LEU A 95 9.68 -4.28 -4.92
C LEU A 95 9.96 -2.86 -5.47
N LEU A 96 10.63 -2.01 -4.70
CA LEU A 96 10.88 -0.61 -5.03
C LEU A 96 12.38 -0.23 -4.98
N PRO A 97 13.24 -0.84 -5.82
CA PRO A 97 14.70 -0.72 -5.69
C PRO A 97 15.26 0.69 -5.95
N SER A 98 14.52 1.53 -6.67
CA SER A 98 14.94 2.90 -7.04
C SER A 98 14.38 3.99 -6.12
N GLN A 99 13.53 3.64 -5.16
CA GLN A 99 12.87 4.61 -4.29
C GLN A 99 13.52 4.65 -2.90
N SER A 100 13.58 5.84 -2.30
CA SER A 100 14.06 5.96 -0.93
C SER A 100 13.00 5.44 0.04
N ILE A 101 13.37 4.45 0.84
CA ILE A 101 12.53 3.90 1.93
C ILE A 101 12.15 4.96 2.98
N LYS A 102 12.90 6.07 3.06
CA LYS A 102 12.67 7.18 3.99
C LYS A 102 11.36 7.92 3.76
N TYR A 103 10.75 7.77 2.58
CA TYR A 103 9.43 8.35 2.31
C TYR A 103 8.27 7.58 2.95
N TYR A 104 8.53 6.36 3.40
CA TYR A 104 7.50 5.40 3.80
C TYR A 104 7.60 4.98 5.26
N ILE A 105 8.80 5.01 5.83
CA ILE A 105 9.09 4.52 7.17
C ILE A 105 9.35 5.71 8.09
N SER A 106 8.80 5.66 9.30
CA SER A 106 9.06 6.70 10.30
C SER A 106 10.54 6.76 10.69
N GLN A 107 11.03 7.96 11.06
CA GLN A 107 12.43 8.13 11.47
C GLN A 107 12.77 7.23 12.67
N ALA A 108 11.86 7.07 13.63
CA ALA A 108 12.06 6.23 14.80
C ALA A 108 12.29 4.75 14.42
N SER A 109 11.53 4.23 13.47
CA SER A 109 11.70 2.86 12.98
C SER A 109 12.98 2.69 12.17
N LEU A 110 13.35 3.68 11.36
CA LEU A 110 14.64 3.69 10.65
C LEU A 110 15.81 3.64 11.63
N ASP A 111 15.78 4.46 12.69
CA ASP A 111 16.83 4.48 13.71
C ASP A 111 16.89 3.14 14.47
N ALA A 112 15.74 2.53 14.78
CA ALA A 112 15.67 1.22 15.43
C ALA A 112 16.29 0.11 14.56
N LEU A 113 15.96 0.10 13.26
CA LEU A 113 16.49 -0.86 12.29
C LEU A 113 18.00 -0.68 12.06
N GLN A 114 18.48 0.56 12.01
CA GLN A 114 19.91 0.85 11.86
C GLN A 114 20.73 0.33 13.05
N LYS A 115 20.24 0.55 14.28
CA LYS A 115 20.86 0.05 15.51
C LYS A 115 20.95 -1.48 15.54
N GLU A 116 19.89 -2.18 15.15
CA GLU A 116 19.88 -3.64 15.10
C GLU A 116 20.90 -4.20 14.11
N MET A 117 21.07 -3.51 12.98
CA MET A 117 22.02 -3.88 11.93
C MET A 117 23.48 -3.52 12.25
N GLY A 118 23.74 -2.91 13.41
CA GLY A 118 25.08 -2.50 13.82
C GLY A 118 25.68 -1.37 13.00
N PHE A 119 24.85 -0.61 12.27
CA PHE A 119 25.29 0.62 11.62
C PHE A 119 25.29 1.77 12.64
N PRO A 120 26.36 2.58 12.71
CA PRO A 120 26.52 3.66 13.70
C PRO A 120 25.51 4.80 13.52
#